data_AF-A0A3G8JPC4-F1
#
_entry.id   AF-A0A3G8JPC4-F1
#
_cell.length_a   1.000
_cell.length_b   1.000
_cell.length_c   1.000
_cell.angle_alpha   90.00
_cell.angle_beta   90.00
_cell.angle_gamma   90.00
#
_symmetry.space_group_name_H-M   'P 1'
#
loop_
_entity.id
_entity.type
_entity.pdbx_description
1 polymer ?
#
loop_
_entity_poly.entity_id
_entity_poly.type
_entity_poly.pdbx_seq_one_letter_code
_entity_poly.pdbx_strand_id
1 'polypeptide(L)'
;MTAAGQTPTRCPMLEPRGPLSLIVWRMLRERPTTSGVDLTDVAHVLSAKPAGRALLDDLDLQRAWFIIGELDGRGVCGVDDRWNDHPAVASLRLDIGDALEAAIRDRVGAMDPCTAEELPARVRRELDGIAAPALSSYLRCEGTAADYRDLLRHRSLYHLREADPHTIAIPRLTGRAKAALVEIQSDEYGGGREEDMHATLFARSMNSLGLSSDYGAYAETLPAVTLAWSNTLSLFASRRRLRAAVVGHLLALECTSSIPNKRYAEGLRRLGFGDEATRFFDEHVEADAVHEQIALYDMSMPLLESEPDLSVDLLTGFRAAVLLDADVAGHLIAHWKVTAVHE
;
A
#
# COMPACT_ATOMS: atom_id res chain seq x y z
N MET A 1 -16.90 29.13 -11.05
CA MET A 1 -17.49 28.35 -9.95
C MET A 1 -16.36 28.01 -9.00
N THR A 2 -16.37 28.60 -7.82
CA THR A 2 -15.35 28.43 -6.78
C THR A 2 -15.28 26.96 -6.38
N ALA A 3 -14.11 26.34 -6.55
CA ALA A 3 -13.79 25.03 -6.01
C ALA A 3 -14.11 25.05 -4.51
N ALA A 4 -15.10 24.26 -4.10
CA ALA A 4 -15.31 23.98 -2.70
C ALA A 4 -14.03 23.28 -2.23
N GLY A 5 -13.30 23.91 -1.30
CA GLY A 5 -12.11 23.32 -0.71
C GLY A 5 -12.48 21.94 -0.15
N GLN A 6 -12.03 20.89 -0.83
CA GLN A 6 -12.12 19.54 -0.32
C GLN A 6 -11.22 19.51 0.91
N THR A 7 -11.86 19.48 2.08
CA THR A 7 -11.19 19.13 3.33
C THR A 7 -10.44 17.83 3.07
N PRO A 8 -9.17 17.67 3.49
CA PRO A 8 -8.48 16.39 3.38
C PRO A 8 -9.40 15.31 3.94
N THR A 9 -9.74 14.33 3.11
CA THR A 9 -10.63 13.24 3.50
C THR A 9 -9.89 12.37 4.51
N ARG A 10 -10.25 12.55 5.79
CA ARG A 10 -9.81 11.66 6.86
C ARG A 10 -10.38 10.26 6.59
N CYS A 11 -9.65 9.23 6.99
CA CYS A 11 -10.13 7.86 6.90
C CYS A 11 -11.38 7.68 7.78
N PRO A 12 -12.44 6.99 7.33
CA PRO A 12 -13.55 6.64 8.20
C PRO A 12 -13.07 5.73 9.35
N MET A 13 -13.67 5.90 10.53
CA MET A 13 -13.54 4.90 11.59
C MET A 13 -14.18 3.59 11.11
N LEU A 14 -13.45 2.48 11.21
CA LEU A 14 -13.95 1.16 10.83
C LEU A 14 -14.66 0.48 12.00
N GLU A 15 -15.71 -0.29 11.72
CA GLU A 15 -16.35 -1.12 12.73
C GLU A 15 -15.39 -2.25 13.17
N PRO A 16 -15.41 -2.63 14.46
CA PRO A 16 -14.54 -3.69 14.95
C PRO A 16 -14.97 -5.07 14.41
N ARG A 17 -13.99 -5.93 14.10
CA ARG A 17 -14.20 -7.31 13.60
C ARG A 17 -13.72 -8.39 14.57
N GLY A 18 -13.19 -7.98 15.71
CA GLY A 18 -12.75 -8.89 16.76
C GLY A 18 -12.19 -8.12 17.95
N PRO A 19 -11.58 -8.83 18.91
CA PRO A 19 -11.13 -8.23 20.16
C PRO A 19 -10.10 -7.11 19.96
N LEU A 20 -9.19 -7.24 18.99
CA LEU A 20 -8.09 -6.27 18.82
C LEU A 20 -8.59 -4.94 18.27
N SER A 21 -9.34 -4.98 17.17
CA SER A 21 -9.97 -3.78 16.59
C SER A 21 -11.01 -3.17 17.54
N LEU A 22 -11.67 -3.96 18.40
CA LEU A 22 -12.57 -3.44 19.43
C LEU A 22 -11.83 -2.64 20.51
N ILE A 23 -10.64 -3.08 20.94
CA ILE A 23 -9.79 -2.33 21.88
C ILE A 23 -9.43 -0.99 21.27
N VAL A 24 -8.92 -0.98 20.03
CA VAL A 24 -8.56 0.25 19.29
C VAL A 24 -9.77 1.18 19.14
N TRP A 25 -10.90 0.64 18.70
CA TRP A 25 -12.13 1.41 18.48
C TRP A 25 -12.64 2.06 19.76
N ARG A 26 -12.64 1.35 20.89
CA ARG A 26 -13.08 1.90 22.19
C ARG A 26 -12.15 3.00 22.66
N MET A 27 -10.83 2.73 22.62
CA MET A 27 -9.80 3.67 23.02
C MET A 27 -9.94 5.00 22.27
N LEU A 28 -10.00 4.96 20.93
CA LEU A 28 -10.01 6.18 20.11
C LEU A 28 -11.28 7.02 20.20
N ARG A 29 -12.36 6.50 20.79
CA ARG A 29 -13.60 7.26 21.06
C ARG A 29 -13.57 8.03 22.37
N GLU A 30 -12.60 7.74 23.23
CA GLU A 30 -12.38 8.50 24.45
C GLU A 30 -11.46 9.71 24.19
N ARG A 31 -11.29 10.55 25.22
CA ARG A 31 -10.39 11.70 25.14
C ARG A 31 -8.99 11.31 25.63
N PRO A 32 -7.93 11.57 24.84
CA PRO A 32 -6.56 11.16 25.19
C PRO A 32 -6.03 11.80 26.47
N THR A 33 -6.68 12.86 26.98
CA THR A 33 -6.28 13.57 28.21
C THR A 33 -6.93 13.03 29.49
N THR A 34 -7.97 12.21 29.37
CA THR A 34 -8.73 11.71 30.54
C THR A 34 -8.84 10.19 30.58
N SER A 35 -8.39 9.50 29.53
CA SER A 35 -8.50 8.05 29.40
C SER A 35 -7.49 7.32 30.28
N GLY A 36 -8.00 6.48 31.20
CA GLY A 36 -7.23 5.37 31.76
C GLY A 36 -7.23 4.23 30.75
N VAL A 37 -6.36 4.28 29.74
CA VAL A 37 -6.30 3.25 28.71
C VAL A 37 -5.74 1.95 29.30
N ASP A 38 -6.56 0.91 29.34
CA ASP A 38 -6.14 -0.43 29.70
C ASP A 38 -5.82 -1.24 28.44
N LEU A 39 -4.53 -1.56 28.26
CA LEU A 39 -4.03 -2.39 27.17
C LEU A 39 -3.57 -3.78 27.65
N THR A 40 -3.88 -4.17 28.89
CA THR A 40 -3.37 -5.40 29.50
C THR A 40 -3.72 -6.65 28.70
N ASP A 41 -4.87 -6.63 28.01
CA ASP A 41 -5.34 -7.76 27.22
C ASP A 41 -4.72 -7.87 25.82
N VAL A 42 -4.00 -6.85 25.32
CA VAL A 42 -3.49 -6.83 23.93
C VAL A 42 -2.55 -8.01 23.67
N ALA A 43 -1.58 -8.25 24.56
CA ALA A 43 -0.65 -9.36 24.43
C ALA A 43 -1.37 -10.73 24.44
N HIS A 44 -2.39 -10.87 25.30
CA HIS A 44 -3.20 -12.09 25.35
C HIS A 44 -4.00 -12.29 24.06
N VAL A 45 -4.66 -11.25 23.56
CA VAL A 45 -5.41 -11.28 22.29
C VAL A 45 -4.49 -11.63 21.13
N LEU A 46 -3.30 -11.03 21.04
CA LEU A 46 -2.32 -11.34 20.00
C LEU A 46 -1.83 -12.79 20.09
N SER A 47 -1.62 -13.33 21.29
CA SER A 47 -1.20 -14.74 21.47
C SER A 47 -2.23 -15.76 20.99
N ALA A 48 -3.50 -15.37 20.93
CA ALA A 48 -4.60 -16.21 20.45
C ALA A 48 -4.81 -16.11 18.92
N LYS A 49 -4.07 -15.23 18.23
CA LYS A 49 -4.16 -15.04 16.77
C LYS A 49 -3.45 -16.16 16.01
N PRO A 50 -3.77 -16.36 14.72
CA PRO A 50 -3.00 -17.25 13.86
C PRO A 50 -1.51 -16.88 13.82
N ALA A 51 -0.63 -17.88 13.78
CA ALA A 51 0.80 -17.65 13.69
C ALA A 51 1.30 -17.58 12.23
N GLY A 52 2.46 -16.94 12.04
CA GLY A 52 3.12 -16.83 10.73
C GLY A 52 2.26 -16.09 9.69
N ARG A 53 2.39 -16.47 8.42
CA ARG A 53 1.71 -15.81 7.30
C ARG A 53 0.19 -15.80 7.40
N ALA A 54 -0.42 -16.74 8.13
CA ALA A 54 -1.88 -16.81 8.29
C ALA A 54 -2.45 -15.57 9.01
N LEU A 55 -1.60 -14.83 9.73
CA LEU A 55 -1.97 -13.55 10.35
C LEU A 55 -2.28 -12.46 9.31
N LEU A 56 -1.76 -12.57 8.09
CA LEU A 56 -2.09 -11.65 6.99
C LEU A 56 -3.57 -11.75 6.57
N ASP A 57 -4.20 -12.91 6.82
CA ASP A 57 -5.61 -13.15 6.54
C ASP A 57 -6.54 -12.79 7.73
N ASP A 58 -5.99 -12.35 8.87
CA ASP A 58 -6.78 -11.97 10.06
C ASP A 58 -7.33 -10.54 9.94
N LEU A 59 -8.61 -10.42 9.55
CA LEU A 59 -9.26 -9.12 9.33
C LEU A 59 -9.28 -8.22 10.56
N ASP A 60 -9.38 -8.79 11.76
CA ASP A 60 -9.40 -8.02 13.01
C ASP A 60 -8.06 -7.32 13.26
N LEU A 61 -6.94 -8.02 13.05
CA LEU A 61 -5.61 -7.42 13.12
C LEU A 61 -5.37 -6.40 12.01
N GLN A 62 -5.77 -6.73 10.77
CA GLN A 62 -5.57 -5.81 9.66
C GLN A 62 -6.33 -4.49 9.83
N ARG A 63 -7.56 -4.52 10.37
CA ARG A 63 -8.32 -3.30 10.69
C ARG A 63 -7.72 -2.52 11.85
N ALA A 64 -7.28 -3.22 12.91
CA ALA A 64 -6.64 -2.57 14.04
C ALA A 64 -5.38 -1.80 13.60
N TRP A 65 -4.51 -2.44 12.82
CA TRP A 65 -3.32 -1.79 12.27
C TRP A 65 -3.67 -0.63 11.32
N PHE A 66 -4.61 -0.84 10.39
CA PHE A 66 -5.01 0.19 9.43
C PHE A 66 -5.42 1.49 10.14
N ILE A 67 -6.31 1.40 11.14
CA ILE A 67 -6.76 2.57 11.92
C ILE A 67 -5.60 3.24 12.68
N ILE A 68 -4.72 2.46 13.33
CA ILE A 68 -3.57 3.00 14.07
C ILE A 68 -2.56 3.67 13.12
N GLY A 69 -2.37 3.11 11.93
CA GLY A 69 -1.52 3.65 10.88
C GLY A 69 -2.03 5.00 10.38
N GLU A 70 -3.35 5.12 10.17
CA GLU A 70 -3.95 6.37 9.70
C GLU A 70 -3.85 7.53 10.70
N LEU A 71 -3.60 7.27 12.00
CA LEU A 71 -3.32 8.35 12.96
C LEU A 71 -2.05 9.14 12.63
N ASP A 72 -1.06 8.51 11.98
CA ASP A 72 0.15 9.18 11.48
C ASP A 72 -0.03 9.70 10.04
N GLY A 73 -0.99 9.12 9.30
CA GLY A 73 -1.35 9.48 7.94
C GLY A 73 -2.40 10.59 7.87
N ARG A 74 -3.55 10.30 7.26
CA ARG A 74 -4.60 11.29 6.99
C ARG A 74 -5.53 11.55 8.19
N GLY A 75 -5.28 10.91 9.32
CA GLY A 75 -6.15 10.92 10.49
C GLY A 75 -7.43 10.11 10.30
N VAL A 76 -8.17 9.94 11.39
CA VAL A 76 -9.43 9.18 11.43
C VAL A 76 -10.59 10.09 11.78
N CYS A 77 -11.70 9.95 11.07
CA CYS A 77 -12.93 10.72 11.31
C CYS A 77 -13.41 10.58 12.75
N GLY A 78 -13.61 11.71 13.44
CA GLY A 78 -14.11 11.73 14.82
C GLY A 78 -13.08 11.36 15.90
N VAL A 79 -11.81 11.17 15.54
CA VAL A 79 -10.72 10.89 16.48
C VAL A 79 -9.88 12.15 16.73
N ASP A 80 -9.54 12.40 17.99
CA ASP A 80 -8.64 13.49 18.40
C ASP A 80 -7.20 13.19 17.96
N ASP A 81 -6.58 14.10 17.20
CA ASP A 81 -5.23 13.90 16.63
C ASP A 81 -4.16 13.70 17.70
N ARG A 82 -4.39 14.14 18.95
CA ARG A 82 -3.47 13.90 20.08
C ARG A 82 -3.34 12.42 20.45
N TRP A 83 -4.23 11.55 19.95
CA TRP A 83 -4.05 10.10 20.06
C TRP A 83 -2.77 9.64 19.35
N ASN A 84 -2.32 10.31 18.27
CA ASN A 84 -1.10 9.92 17.55
C ASN A 84 0.14 9.95 18.47
N ASP A 85 0.19 10.92 19.38
CA ASP A 85 1.28 11.11 20.35
C ASP A 85 1.06 10.35 21.67
N HIS A 86 -0.07 9.66 21.83
CA HIS A 86 -0.43 9.03 23.09
C HIS A 86 0.37 7.73 23.31
N PRO A 87 0.94 7.48 24.52
CA PRO A 87 1.76 6.29 24.79
C PRO A 87 1.08 4.95 24.50
N ALA A 88 -0.23 4.86 24.70
CA ALA A 88 -1.02 3.67 24.38
C ALA A 88 -0.96 3.33 22.87
N VAL A 89 -1.03 4.33 22.00
CA VAL A 89 -0.91 4.13 20.54
C VAL A 89 0.51 3.68 20.19
N ALA A 90 1.53 4.25 20.84
CA ALA A 90 2.91 3.78 20.66
C ALA A 90 3.06 2.30 21.07
N SER A 91 2.47 1.86 22.19
CA SER A 91 2.47 0.44 22.61
C SER A 91 1.79 -0.45 21.57
N LEU A 92 0.62 -0.05 21.08
CA LEU A 92 -0.10 -0.81 20.05
C LEU A 92 0.68 -0.91 18.73
N ARG A 93 1.37 0.16 18.32
CA ARG A 93 2.26 0.17 17.14
C ARG A 93 3.43 -0.80 17.28
N LEU A 94 3.95 -0.96 18.50
CA LEU A 94 4.98 -1.96 18.78
C LEU A 94 4.38 -3.36 18.70
N ASP A 95 3.37 -3.66 19.51
CA ASP A 95 2.86 -5.03 19.66
C ASP A 95 2.21 -5.56 18.36
N ILE A 96 1.30 -4.79 17.77
CA ILE A 96 0.60 -5.19 16.54
C ILE A 96 1.55 -5.13 15.35
N GLY A 97 2.41 -4.11 15.30
CA GLY A 97 3.35 -3.95 14.19
C GLY A 97 4.44 -5.02 14.19
N ASP A 98 4.91 -5.49 15.36
CA ASP A 98 5.89 -6.57 15.45
C ASP A 98 5.29 -7.89 15.00
N ALA A 99 4.04 -8.16 15.37
CA ALA A 99 3.31 -9.33 14.89
C ALA A 99 3.08 -9.28 13.37
N LEU A 100 2.68 -8.12 12.84
CA LEU A 100 2.48 -7.93 11.40
C LEU A 100 3.79 -8.04 10.62
N GLU A 101 4.89 -7.44 11.11
CA GLU A 101 6.20 -7.56 10.47
C GLU A 101 6.66 -9.01 10.44
N ALA A 102 6.50 -9.76 11.53
CA ALA A 102 6.85 -11.17 11.58
C ALA A 102 6.05 -11.98 10.54
N ALA A 103 4.76 -11.71 10.38
CA ALA A 103 3.91 -12.36 9.39
C ALA A 103 4.34 -12.01 7.94
N ILE A 104 4.69 -10.75 7.67
CA ILE A 104 5.23 -10.33 6.36
C ILE A 104 6.56 -11.03 6.07
N ARG A 105 7.47 -11.10 7.04
CA ARG A 105 8.76 -11.79 6.88
C ARG A 105 8.59 -13.30 6.67
N ASP A 106 7.63 -13.94 7.33
CA ASP A 106 7.27 -15.34 7.07
C ASP A 106 6.73 -15.54 5.65
N ARG A 107 5.88 -14.60 5.16
CA ARG A 107 5.34 -14.63 3.79
C ARG A 107 6.42 -14.41 2.72
N VAL A 108 7.38 -13.52 2.99
CA VAL A 108 8.53 -13.20 2.13
C VAL A 108 9.56 -14.33 2.10
N GLY A 109 9.72 -15.04 3.23
CA GLY A 109 10.72 -16.07 3.43
C GLY A 109 12.13 -15.50 3.64
N ALA A 110 13.10 -16.40 3.78
CA ALA A 110 14.50 -16.02 3.98
C ALA A 110 15.07 -15.23 2.78
N MET A 111 15.99 -14.32 3.09
CA MET A 111 16.59 -13.43 2.12
C MET A 111 18.09 -13.32 2.37
N ASP A 112 18.89 -13.80 1.43
CA ASP A 112 20.34 -13.61 1.48
C ASP A 112 20.70 -12.17 1.06
N PRO A 113 21.67 -11.53 1.72
CA PRO A 113 22.15 -10.21 1.37
C PRO A 113 22.74 -10.19 -0.05
N CYS A 114 22.81 -9.02 -0.66
CA CYS A 114 23.49 -8.82 -1.93
C CYS A 114 24.23 -7.47 -1.95
N THR A 115 25.24 -7.36 -2.80
CA THR A 115 25.91 -6.08 -3.06
C THR A 115 25.06 -5.19 -3.97
N ALA A 116 25.45 -3.91 -4.11
CA ALA A 116 24.85 -3.01 -5.09
C ALA A 116 25.00 -3.53 -6.53
N GLU A 117 26.16 -4.09 -6.89
CA GLU A 117 26.44 -4.64 -8.23
C GLU A 117 25.57 -5.87 -8.55
N GLU A 118 25.24 -6.66 -7.54
CA GLU A 118 24.39 -7.85 -7.68
C GLU A 118 22.90 -7.52 -7.76
N LEU A 119 22.48 -6.32 -7.32
CA LEU A 119 21.08 -5.95 -7.16
C LEU A 119 20.26 -6.06 -8.47
N PRO A 120 20.72 -5.57 -9.64
CA PRO A 120 19.95 -5.72 -10.89
C PRO A 120 19.65 -7.17 -11.26
N ALA A 121 20.63 -8.06 -11.09
CA ALA A 121 20.46 -9.49 -11.35
C ALA A 121 19.53 -10.14 -10.30
N ARG A 122 19.59 -9.67 -9.05
CA ARG A 122 18.68 -10.12 -7.99
C ARG A 122 17.24 -9.73 -8.29
N VAL A 123 16.97 -8.46 -8.58
CA VAL A 123 15.62 -7.95 -8.93
C VAL A 123 15.01 -8.76 -10.06
N ARG A 124 15.75 -9.00 -11.15
CA ARG A 124 15.27 -9.84 -12.26
C ARG A 124 14.88 -11.24 -11.81
N ARG A 125 15.72 -11.89 -11.00
CA ARG A 125 15.44 -13.23 -10.48
C ARG A 125 14.19 -13.28 -9.60
N GLU A 126 13.99 -12.25 -8.77
CA GLU A 126 12.78 -12.14 -7.94
C GLU A 126 11.53 -12.03 -8.82
N LEU A 127 11.55 -11.21 -9.86
CA LEU A 127 10.42 -11.05 -10.79
C LEU A 127 10.14 -12.32 -11.59
N ASP A 128 11.18 -12.98 -12.11
CA ASP A 128 11.05 -14.24 -12.86
C ASP A 128 10.52 -15.39 -11.98
N GLY A 129 10.80 -15.34 -10.67
CA GLY A 129 10.43 -16.38 -9.70
C GLY A 129 8.97 -16.31 -9.24
N ILE A 130 8.26 -15.22 -9.50
CA ILE A 130 6.90 -15.02 -9.00
C ILE A 130 5.88 -15.39 -10.07
N ALA A 131 5.17 -16.49 -9.81
CA ALA A 131 3.99 -16.87 -10.56
C ALA A 131 2.79 -16.00 -10.16
N ALA A 132 2.72 -14.77 -10.67
CA ALA A 132 1.56 -13.91 -10.47
C ALA A 132 0.41 -14.31 -11.41
N PRO A 133 -0.85 -14.34 -10.94
CA PRO A 133 -1.99 -14.50 -11.82
C PRO A 133 -2.02 -13.40 -12.88
N ALA A 134 -2.44 -13.73 -14.09
CA ALA A 134 -2.46 -12.78 -15.20
C ALA A 134 -3.64 -11.77 -15.10
N LEU A 135 -3.81 -11.12 -13.95
CA LEU A 135 -4.91 -10.20 -13.63
C LEU A 135 -5.07 -9.11 -14.69
N SER A 136 -3.98 -8.43 -15.04
CA SER A 136 -3.98 -7.41 -16.08
C SER A 136 -4.32 -7.97 -17.46
N SER A 137 -3.90 -9.21 -17.77
CA SER A 137 -4.29 -9.88 -19.01
C SER A 137 -5.77 -10.24 -19.03
N TYR A 138 -6.31 -10.74 -17.91
CA TYR A 138 -7.73 -11.03 -17.76
C TYR A 138 -8.56 -9.76 -17.93
N LEU A 139 -8.23 -8.68 -17.21
CA LEU A 139 -8.96 -7.42 -17.30
C LEU A 139 -8.90 -6.78 -18.70
N ARG A 140 -7.75 -6.93 -19.39
CA ARG A 140 -7.62 -6.50 -20.77
C ARG A 140 -8.55 -7.27 -21.71
N CYS A 141 -8.57 -8.60 -21.64
CA CYS A 141 -9.26 -9.45 -22.61
C CYS A 141 -10.73 -9.74 -22.28
N GLU A 142 -10.99 -10.06 -21.02
CA GLU A 142 -12.23 -10.69 -20.54
C GLU A 142 -12.95 -9.83 -19.50
N GLY A 143 -12.23 -8.95 -18.79
CA GLY A 143 -12.77 -8.15 -17.71
C GLY A 143 -13.99 -7.31 -18.09
N THR A 144 -14.90 -7.17 -17.14
CA THR A 144 -16.13 -6.38 -17.23
C THR A 144 -15.97 -5.05 -16.51
N ALA A 145 -16.91 -4.12 -16.72
CA ALA A 145 -16.94 -2.88 -15.95
C ALA A 145 -17.16 -3.13 -14.44
N ALA A 146 -17.76 -4.26 -14.04
CA ALA A 146 -17.87 -4.65 -12.64
C ALA A 146 -16.51 -5.05 -12.06
N ASP A 147 -15.72 -5.84 -12.80
CA ASP A 147 -14.37 -6.27 -12.38
C ASP A 147 -13.43 -5.06 -12.23
N TYR A 148 -13.49 -4.10 -13.16
CA TYR A 148 -12.72 -2.85 -13.02
C TYR A 148 -13.14 -2.04 -11.79
N ARG A 149 -14.46 -1.94 -11.52
CA ARG A 149 -14.92 -1.25 -10.30
C ARG A 149 -14.40 -1.94 -9.04
N ASP A 150 -14.41 -3.26 -9.03
CA ASP A 150 -13.92 -4.03 -7.89
C ASP A 150 -12.41 -3.86 -7.70
N LEU A 151 -11.62 -3.96 -8.79
CA LEU A 151 -10.19 -3.64 -8.76
C LEU A 151 -9.93 -2.23 -8.18
N LEU A 152 -10.62 -1.21 -8.68
CA LEU A 152 -10.42 0.17 -8.25
C LEU A 152 -10.74 0.36 -6.76
N ARG A 153 -11.75 -0.34 -6.22
CA ARG A 153 -12.02 -0.32 -4.78
C ARG A 153 -10.85 -0.87 -3.97
N HIS A 154 -10.30 -2.01 -4.36
CA HIS A 154 -9.14 -2.61 -3.70
C HIS A 154 -7.91 -1.69 -3.77
N ARG A 155 -7.70 -1.05 -4.92
CA ARG A 155 -6.58 -0.15 -5.18
C ARG A 155 -6.70 1.20 -4.49
N SER A 156 -7.91 1.61 -4.10
CA SER A 156 -8.19 2.93 -3.52
C SER A 156 -7.47 3.22 -2.20
N LEU A 157 -7.13 2.21 -1.39
CA LEU A 157 -6.45 2.42 -0.10
C LEU A 157 -5.03 2.96 -0.23
N TYR A 158 -4.37 2.68 -1.35
CA TYR A 158 -3.04 3.18 -1.66
C TYR A 158 -3.10 4.31 -2.68
N HIS A 159 -3.71 4.10 -3.85
CA HIS A 159 -3.57 5.06 -4.95
C HIS A 159 -4.25 6.41 -4.69
N LEU A 160 -5.28 6.51 -3.82
CA LEU A 160 -5.83 7.81 -3.40
C LEU A 160 -4.90 8.63 -2.48
N ARG A 161 -3.78 8.05 -2.08
CA ARG A 161 -2.71 8.66 -1.28
C ARG A 161 -1.33 8.36 -1.83
N GLU A 162 -1.24 8.03 -3.12
CA GLU A 162 0.03 7.89 -3.80
C GLU A 162 0.70 9.27 -3.89
N ALA A 163 1.94 9.47 -3.42
CA ALA A 163 2.92 8.52 -2.89
C ALA A 163 3.28 8.80 -1.40
N ASP A 164 2.28 9.12 -0.57
CA ASP A 164 2.42 9.60 0.81
C ASP A 164 3.34 8.71 1.68
N PRO A 165 3.17 7.37 1.73
CA PRO A 165 4.00 6.53 2.62
C PRO A 165 5.47 6.47 2.22
N HIS A 166 5.78 6.55 0.91
CA HIS A 166 7.17 6.56 0.42
C HIS A 166 7.90 7.84 0.78
N THR A 167 7.18 8.97 0.83
CA THR A 167 7.72 10.28 1.21
C THR A 167 8.33 10.28 2.60
N ILE A 168 7.82 9.46 3.52
CA ILE A 168 8.34 9.30 4.88
C ILE A 168 9.80 8.77 4.90
N ALA A 169 10.27 8.14 3.81
CA ALA A 169 11.66 7.70 3.67
C ALA A 169 12.62 8.86 3.36
N ILE A 170 12.20 9.93 2.67
CA ILE A 170 13.04 11.08 2.28
C ILE A 170 13.86 11.68 3.45
N PRO A 171 13.28 11.97 4.64
CA PRO A 171 14.06 12.51 5.75
C PRO A 171 15.03 11.49 6.37
N ARG A 172 14.89 10.19 6.04
CA ARG A 172 15.69 9.09 6.60
C ARG A 172 16.84 8.65 5.68
N LEU A 173 16.87 9.15 4.44
CA LEU A 173 17.92 8.88 3.45
C LEU A 173 18.89 10.06 3.33
N THR A 174 20.03 9.81 2.70
CA THR A 174 21.05 10.81 2.37
C THR A 174 21.67 10.54 1.00
N GLY A 175 22.40 11.50 0.44
CA GLY A 175 23.17 11.29 -0.79
C GLY A 175 22.33 11.06 -2.05
N ARG A 176 22.89 10.34 -3.02
CA ARG A 176 22.27 10.06 -4.32
C ARG A 176 20.92 9.37 -4.20
N ALA A 177 20.81 8.39 -3.29
CA ALA A 177 19.56 7.68 -3.05
C ALA A 177 18.41 8.62 -2.65
N LYS A 178 18.70 9.64 -1.82
CA LYS A 178 17.70 10.65 -1.45
C LYS A 178 17.31 11.53 -2.64
N ALA A 179 18.28 11.95 -3.44
CA ALA A 179 18.01 12.80 -4.61
C ALA A 179 17.09 12.08 -5.61
N ALA A 180 17.39 10.81 -5.91
CA ALA A 180 16.58 9.97 -6.79
C ALA A 180 15.16 9.73 -6.23
N LEU A 181 15.03 9.46 -4.92
CA LEU A 181 13.69 9.34 -4.31
C LEU A 181 12.90 10.65 -4.41
N VAL A 182 13.54 11.82 -4.22
CA VAL A 182 12.85 13.12 -4.37
C VAL A 182 12.39 13.34 -5.82
N GLU A 183 13.19 12.91 -6.80
CA GLU A 183 12.85 13.00 -8.22
C GLU A 183 11.59 12.18 -8.54
N ILE A 184 11.58 10.88 -8.19
CA ILE A 184 10.42 10.01 -8.38
C ILE A 184 9.19 10.60 -7.67
N GLN A 185 9.31 10.94 -6.38
CA GLN A 185 8.18 11.48 -5.62
C GLN A 185 7.67 12.82 -6.18
N SER A 186 8.53 13.65 -6.77
CA SER A 186 8.09 14.89 -7.40
C SER A 186 7.18 14.61 -8.60
N ASP A 187 7.44 13.55 -9.35
CA ASP A 187 6.61 13.11 -10.48
C ASP A 187 5.27 12.54 -9.99
N GLU A 188 5.31 11.66 -8.98
CA GLU A 188 4.10 11.11 -8.32
C GLU A 188 3.15 12.22 -7.81
N TYR A 189 3.73 13.33 -7.33
CA TYR A 189 3.00 14.53 -6.92
C TYR A 189 2.73 15.53 -8.08
N GLY A 190 2.74 15.07 -9.32
CA GLY A 190 2.37 15.84 -10.52
C GLY A 190 3.31 17.01 -10.82
N GLY A 191 4.56 16.97 -10.34
CA GLY A 191 5.49 18.10 -10.41
C GLY A 191 4.97 19.35 -9.69
N GLY A 192 4.11 19.18 -8.68
CA GLY A 192 3.45 20.26 -7.95
C GLY A 192 2.15 20.78 -8.59
N ARG A 193 1.65 20.12 -9.65
CA ARG A 193 0.34 20.39 -10.26
C ARG A 193 -0.68 19.36 -9.76
N GLU A 194 -1.67 19.83 -9.01
CA GLU A 194 -2.69 18.97 -8.39
C GLU A 194 -3.43 18.10 -9.43
N GLU A 195 -3.71 18.67 -10.60
CA GLU A 195 -4.43 18.00 -11.69
C GLU A 195 -3.67 16.84 -12.34
N ASP A 196 -2.35 16.79 -12.13
CA ASP A 196 -1.45 15.78 -12.65
C ASP A 196 -0.93 14.84 -11.54
N MET A 197 -1.27 15.09 -10.26
CA MET A 197 -0.95 14.16 -9.17
C MET A 197 -1.57 12.78 -9.44
N HIS A 198 -0.82 11.71 -9.25
CA HIS A 198 -1.28 10.35 -9.52
C HIS A 198 -2.53 10.00 -8.72
N ALA A 199 -2.61 10.42 -7.46
CA ALA A 199 -3.82 10.27 -6.64
C ALA A 199 -5.05 11.01 -7.23
N THR A 200 -4.86 12.18 -7.83
CA THR A 200 -5.94 12.92 -8.51
C THR A 200 -6.38 12.21 -9.78
N LEU A 201 -5.43 11.70 -10.57
CA LEU A 201 -5.74 10.91 -11.77
C LEU A 201 -6.50 9.63 -11.41
N PHE A 202 -6.09 8.92 -10.35
CA PHE A 202 -6.79 7.74 -9.87
C PHE A 202 -8.22 8.05 -9.41
N ALA A 203 -8.42 9.17 -8.69
CA ALA A 203 -9.74 9.63 -8.30
C ALA A 203 -10.65 9.90 -9.52
N ARG A 204 -10.12 10.48 -10.61
CA ARG A 204 -10.85 10.67 -11.87
C ARG A 204 -11.23 9.34 -12.53
N SER A 205 -10.33 8.34 -12.50
CA SER A 205 -10.65 6.99 -12.95
C SER A 205 -11.80 6.37 -12.16
N MET A 206 -11.77 6.47 -10.83
CA MET A 206 -12.86 5.99 -9.97
C MET A 206 -14.20 6.67 -10.30
N ASN A 207 -14.20 8.00 -10.38
CA ASN A 207 -15.41 8.78 -10.68
C ASN A 207 -15.99 8.43 -12.05
N SER A 208 -15.14 8.22 -13.06
CA SER A 208 -15.54 7.81 -14.41
C SER A 208 -16.25 6.44 -14.45
N LEU A 209 -15.95 5.57 -13.48
CA LEU A 209 -16.63 4.28 -13.32
C LEU A 209 -17.81 4.34 -12.34
N GLY A 210 -18.15 5.52 -11.81
CA GLY A 210 -19.25 5.73 -10.87
C GLY A 210 -18.95 5.31 -9.43
N LEU A 211 -17.67 5.30 -9.04
CA LEU A 211 -17.23 5.05 -7.68
C LEU A 211 -16.99 6.38 -6.94
N SER A 212 -17.25 6.41 -5.63
CA SER A 212 -16.71 7.47 -4.76
C SER A 212 -15.18 7.39 -4.75
N SER A 213 -14.53 8.54 -4.79
CA SER A 213 -13.08 8.73 -4.64
C SER A 213 -12.70 9.30 -3.26
N ASP A 214 -13.64 9.31 -2.30
CA ASP A 214 -13.32 9.70 -0.92
C ASP A 214 -12.37 8.68 -0.29
N TYR A 215 -11.31 9.18 0.37
CA TYR A 215 -10.29 8.32 0.94
C TYR A 215 -10.87 7.36 1.99
N GLY A 216 -10.60 6.06 1.83
CA GLY A 216 -11.06 5.02 2.73
C GLY A 216 -12.55 4.66 2.60
N ALA A 217 -13.29 5.18 1.61
CA ALA A 217 -14.72 4.91 1.42
C ALA A 217 -15.09 3.41 1.38
N TYR A 218 -14.18 2.55 0.91
CA TYR A 218 -14.38 1.11 0.79
C TYR A 218 -13.63 0.29 1.85
N ALA A 219 -12.85 0.93 2.74
CA ALA A 219 -12.00 0.23 3.70
C ALA A 219 -12.81 -0.73 4.61
N GLU A 220 -14.04 -0.37 4.95
CA GLU A 220 -14.97 -1.21 5.72
C GLU A 220 -15.34 -2.50 4.99
N THR A 221 -15.45 -2.50 3.67
CA THR A 221 -15.91 -3.67 2.90
C THR A 221 -14.77 -4.54 2.36
N LEU A 222 -13.54 -4.03 2.36
CA LEU A 222 -12.40 -4.72 1.78
C LEU A 222 -11.90 -5.89 2.64
N PRO A 223 -11.41 -6.98 2.03
CA PRO A 223 -10.96 -8.18 2.73
C PRO A 223 -9.59 -7.98 3.38
N ALA A 224 -9.25 -8.88 4.30
CA ALA A 224 -7.97 -8.87 5.02
C ALA A 224 -6.76 -8.83 4.08
N VAL A 225 -6.77 -9.61 3.00
CA VAL A 225 -5.70 -9.64 2.00
C VAL A 225 -5.39 -8.26 1.40
N THR A 226 -6.41 -7.42 1.21
CA THR A 226 -6.24 -6.07 0.66
C THR A 226 -5.75 -5.08 1.70
N LEU A 227 -6.25 -5.19 2.93
CA LEU A 227 -5.71 -4.41 4.04
C LEU A 227 -4.26 -4.81 4.30
N ALA A 228 -3.90 -6.09 4.27
CA ALA A 228 -2.52 -6.57 4.44
C ALA A 228 -1.57 -5.98 3.38
N TRP A 229 -2.01 -5.94 2.12
CA TRP A 229 -1.27 -5.28 1.03
C TRP A 229 -1.03 -3.79 1.33
N SER A 230 -2.08 -3.03 1.67
CA SER A 230 -1.92 -1.59 1.97
C SER A 230 -1.13 -1.33 3.26
N ASN A 231 -1.39 -2.13 4.30
CA ASN A 231 -0.79 -2.01 5.62
C ASN A 231 0.71 -2.29 5.62
N THR A 232 1.20 -3.14 4.72
CA THR A 232 2.62 -3.48 4.61
C THR A 232 3.48 -2.25 4.36
N LEU A 233 3.08 -1.41 3.40
CA LEU A 233 3.81 -0.16 3.13
C LEU A 233 3.71 0.82 4.30
N SER A 234 2.54 0.99 4.91
CA SER A 234 2.38 1.85 6.10
C SER A 234 3.20 1.33 7.29
N LEU A 235 3.34 0.01 7.47
CA LEU A 235 4.21 -0.59 8.47
C LEU A 235 5.68 -0.23 8.23
N PHE A 236 6.17 -0.41 7.01
CA PHE A 236 7.54 -0.04 6.66
C PHE A 236 7.78 1.47 6.86
N ALA A 237 6.83 2.31 6.44
CA ALA A 237 6.89 3.75 6.62
C ALA A 237 6.89 4.16 8.11
N SER A 238 6.17 3.45 8.97
CA SER A 238 6.11 3.75 10.41
C SER A 238 7.42 3.46 11.17
N ARG A 239 8.34 2.67 10.60
CA ARG A 239 9.56 2.19 11.28
C ARG A 239 10.81 2.72 10.61
N ARG A 240 11.56 3.62 11.27
CA ARG A 240 12.82 4.17 10.73
C ARG A 240 13.80 3.06 10.26
N ARG A 241 13.90 1.96 11.00
CA ARG A 241 14.81 0.86 10.64
C ARG A 241 14.44 0.19 9.31
N LEU A 242 13.17 0.21 8.92
CA LEU A 242 12.65 -0.37 7.68
C LEU A 242 12.69 0.60 6.48
N ARG A 243 13.46 1.70 6.55
CA ARG A 243 13.58 2.66 5.44
C ARG A 243 14.02 2.00 4.12
N ALA A 244 14.87 0.98 4.19
CA ALA A 244 15.30 0.24 3.02
C ALA A 244 14.16 -0.62 2.44
N ALA A 245 13.28 -1.17 3.29
CA ALA A 245 12.09 -1.87 2.83
C ALA A 245 11.11 -0.95 2.11
N VAL A 246 10.99 0.33 2.52
CA VAL A 246 10.22 1.33 1.75
C VAL A 246 10.83 1.56 0.36
N VAL A 247 12.17 1.71 0.28
CA VAL A 247 12.89 1.85 -1.01
C VAL A 247 12.71 0.63 -1.89
N GLY A 248 12.85 -0.57 -1.32
CA GLY A 248 12.62 -1.83 -2.04
C GLY A 248 11.17 -1.99 -2.50
N HIS A 249 10.19 -1.57 -1.70
CA HIS A 249 8.79 -1.57 -2.09
C HIS A 249 8.55 -0.62 -3.27
N LEU A 250 9.12 0.59 -3.26
CA LEU A 250 9.03 1.50 -4.39
C LEU A 250 9.66 0.88 -5.64
N LEU A 251 10.89 0.37 -5.52
CA LEU A 251 11.59 -0.33 -6.61
C LEU A 251 10.72 -1.43 -7.23
N ALA A 252 9.98 -2.19 -6.43
CA ALA A 252 9.06 -3.21 -6.95
C ALA A 252 7.91 -2.61 -7.77
N LEU A 253 7.30 -1.49 -7.33
CA LEU A 253 6.25 -0.83 -8.09
C LEU A 253 6.79 -0.36 -9.44
N GLU A 254 7.90 0.38 -9.44
CA GLU A 254 8.53 0.92 -10.65
C GLU A 254 8.95 -0.18 -11.65
N CYS A 255 9.43 -1.32 -11.15
CA CYS A 255 9.80 -2.44 -12.01
C CYS A 255 8.60 -3.24 -12.57
N THR A 256 7.39 -3.06 -12.05
CA THR A 256 6.25 -3.96 -12.36
C THR A 256 4.98 -3.27 -12.85
N SER A 257 4.93 -1.95 -12.86
CA SER A 257 3.73 -1.14 -13.11
C SER A 257 3.38 -0.95 -14.59
N SER A 258 4.35 -0.74 -15.49
CA SER A 258 4.06 -0.29 -16.87
C SER A 258 3.23 -1.29 -17.68
N ILE A 259 3.57 -2.59 -17.63
CA ILE A 259 2.86 -3.62 -18.41
C ILE A 259 1.41 -3.82 -17.90
N PRO A 260 1.16 -4.00 -16.59
CA PRO A 260 -0.20 -4.03 -16.05
C PRO A 260 -1.01 -2.78 -16.37
N ASN A 261 -0.47 -1.58 -16.17
CA ASN A 261 -1.18 -0.32 -16.40
C ASN A 261 -1.58 -0.16 -17.87
N LYS A 262 -0.67 -0.45 -18.81
CA LYS A 262 -1.01 -0.50 -20.25
C LYS A 262 -2.21 -1.41 -20.52
N ARG A 263 -2.20 -2.61 -19.94
CA ARG A 263 -3.27 -3.60 -20.15
C ARG A 263 -4.60 -3.18 -19.52
N TYR A 264 -4.58 -2.53 -18.36
CA TYR A 264 -5.77 -1.95 -17.73
C TYR A 264 -6.37 -0.85 -18.61
N ALA A 265 -5.54 0.05 -19.14
CA ALA A 265 -5.97 1.10 -20.05
C ALA A 265 -6.59 0.52 -21.34
N GLU A 266 -5.94 -0.47 -21.95
CA GLU A 266 -6.47 -1.18 -23.12
C GLU A 266 -7.83 -1.84 -22.86
N GLY A 267 -8.01 -2.47 -21.69
CA GLY A 267 -9.29 -3.10 -21.34
C GLY A 267 -10.40 -2.10 -21.01
N LEU A 268 -10.10 -0.97 -20.37
CA LEU A 268 -11.06 0.13 -20.16
C LEU A 268 -11.52 0.71 -21.51
N ARG A 269 -10.60 0.95 -22.44
CA ARG A 269 -10.94 1.40 -23.81
C ARG A 269 -11.82 0.39 -24.53
N ARG A 270 -11.52 -0.91 -24.42
CA ARG A 270 -12.37 -1.99 -24.98
C ARG A 270 -13.82 -1.92 -24.46
N LEU A 271 -14.02 -1.51 -23.21
CA LEU A 271 -15.33 -1.38 -22.58
C LEU A 271 -16.02 -0.03 -22.88
N GLY A 272 -15.40 0.84 -23.68
CA GLY A 272 -15.96 2.13 -24.11
C GLY A 272 -15.71 3.29 -23.15
N PHE A 273 -14.82 3.15 -22.17
CA PHE A 273 -14.38 4.26 -21.33
C PHE A 273 -13.35 5.14 -22.06
N GLY A 274 -13.41 6.45 -21.82
CA GLY A 274 -12.52 7.45 -22.42
C GLY A 274 -11.38 7.89 -21.51
N ASP A 275 -10.69 8.97 -21.90
CA ASP A 275 -9.43 9.41 -21.30
C ASP A 275 -9.49 9.66 -19.79
N GLU A 276 -10.60 10.20 -19.27
CA GLU A 276 -10.77 10.41 -17.82
C GLU A 276 -10.70 9.10 -17.01
N ALA A 277 -11.06 7.97 -17.61
CA ALA A 277 -10.94 6.66 -16.98
C ALA A 277 -9.53 6.07 -17.10
N THR A 278 -8.82 6.37 -18.19
CA THR A 278 -7.56 5.70 -18.53
C THR A 278 -6.30 6.47 -18.17
N ARG A 279 -6.40 7.80 -18.00
CA ARG A 279 -5.23 8.68 -17.87
C ARG A 279 -4.29 8.28 -16.73
N PHE A 280 -4.80 7.87 -15.57
CA PHE A 280 -3.97 7.33 -14.48
C PHE A 280 -3.08 6.18 -14.96
N PHE A 281 -3.66 5.23 -15.70
CA PHE A 281 -2.96 4.06 -16.19
C PHE A 281 -2.00 4.41 -17.34
N ASP A 282 -2.38 5.33 -18.22
CA ASP A 282 -1.52 5.76 -19.32
C ASP A 282 -0.28 6.52 -18.81
N GLU A 283 -0.42 7.34 -17.77
CA GLU A 283 0.69 8.07 -17.13
C GLU A 283 1.78 7.11 -16.65
N HIS A 284 1.39 6.04 -15.94
CA HIS A 284 2.30 4.99 -15.47
C HIS A 284 2.92 4.13 -16.59
N VAL A 285 2.46 4.26 -17.84
CA VAL A 285 3.17 3.64 -18.98
C VAL A 285 4.33 4.53 -19.43
N GLU A 286 4.17 5.85 -19.36
CA GLU A 286 5.14 6.82 -19.83
C GLU A 286 6.22 7.12 -18.77
N ALA A 287 5.79 7.39 -17.53
CA ALA A 287 6.67 7.72 -16.41
C ALA A 287 7.56 6.53 -16.00
N ASP A 288 6.96 5.35 -15.84
CA ASP A 288 7.63 4.23 -15.18
C ASP A 288 8.75 3.59 -16.02
N ALA A 289 8.72 3.78 -17.35
CA ALA A 289 9.82 3.38 -18.22
C ALA A 289 11.14 4.11 -17.89
N VAL A 290 11.04 5.32 -17.34
CA VAL A 290 12.19 6.09 -16.84
C VAL A 290 12.40 5.80 -15.35
N HIS A 291 11.33 5.73 -14.56
CA HIS A 291 11.45 5.50 -13.11
C HIS A 291 12.06 4.15 -12.76
N GLU A 292 11.85 3.09 -13.55
CA GLU A 292 12.53 1.80 -13.32
C GLU A 292 14.06 2.00 -13.23
N GLN A 293 14.63 2.80 -14.14
CA GLN A 293 16.06 3.05 -14.18
C GLN A 293 16.52 3.90 -12.99
N ILE A 294 15.76 4.95 -12.66
CA ILE A 294 16.06 5.82 -11.51
C ILE A 294 15.97 5.02 -10.21
N ALA A 295 14.91 4.25 -10.03
CA ALA A 295 14.67 3.46 -8.83
C ALA A 295 15.73 2.40 -8.61
N LEU A 296 16.18 1.73 -9.68
CA LEU A 296 17.21 0.70 -9.58
C LEU A 296 18.62 1.30 -9.47
N TYR A 297 19.03 2.12 -10.43
CA TYR A 297 20.42 2.54 -10.61
C TYR A 297 20.80 3.83 -9.87
N ASP A 298 19.84 4.73 -9.64
CA ASP A 298 20.11 6.02 -8.97
C ASP A 298 19.59 6.09 -7.53
N MET A 299 18.62 5.25 -7.19
CA MET A 299 18.07 5.14 -5.83
C MET A 299 18.61 3.92 -5.08
N SER A 300 18.31 2.71 -5.55
CA SER A 300 18.53 1.48 -4.77
C SER A 300 19.99 1.04 -4.74
N MET A 301 20.68 1.07 -5.88
CA MET A 301 22.12 0.76 -5.92
C MET A 301 22.94 1.74 -5.07
N PRO A 302 22.78 3.08 -5.19
CA PRO A 302 23.54 4.01 -4.36
C PRO A 302 23.22 3.90 -2.86
N LEU A 303 22.00 3.50 -2.50
CA LEU A 303 21.68 3.15 -1.12
C LEU A 303 22.58 2.01 -0.64
N LEU A 304 22.67 0.91 -1.39
CA LEU A 304 23.49 -0.25 -1.02
C LEU A 304 25.01 0.01 -1.13
N GLU A 305 25.45 0.92 -1.99
CA GLU A 305 26.85 1.38 -2.02
C GLU A 305 27.22 2.08 -0.72
N SER A 306 26.32 2.92 -0.20
CA SER A 306 26.56 3.69 1.03
C SER A 306 26.27 2.91 2.32
N GLU A 307 25.29 2.01 2.30
CA GLU A 307 24.80 1.25 3.44
C GLU A 307 24.54 -0.24 3.06
N PRO A 308 25.58 -1.06 2.82
CA PRO A 308 25.43 -2.43 2.32
C PRO A 308 24.57 -3.36 3.21
N ASP A 309 24.59 -3.13 4.52
CA ASP A 309 23.84 -3.91 5.52
C ASP A 309 22.31 -3.81 5.34
N LEU A 310 21.82 -2.85 4.55
CA LEU A 310 20.40 -2.64 4.28
C LEU A 310 19.83 -3.56 3.19
N SER A 311 20.67 -4.33 2.50
CA SER A 311 20.25 -5.16 1.36
C SER A 311 19.13 -6.15 1.68
N VAL A 312 19.15 -6.76 2.86
CA VAL A 312 18.11 -7.71 3.30
C VAL A 312 16.75 -7.03 3.45
N ASP A 313 16.70 -5.85 4.08
CA ASP A 313 15.45 -5.10 4.26
C ASP A 313 14.95 -4.54 2.92
N LEU A 314 15.84 -4.08 2.04
CA LEU A 314 15.48 -3.67 0.67
C LEU A 314 14.82 -4.80 -0.09
N LEU A 315 15.46 -5.96 -0.15
CA LEU A 315 14.90 -7.12 -0.85
C LEU A 315 13.63 -7.65 -0.17
N THR A 316 13.53 -7.53 1.16
CA THR A 316 12.29 -7.86 1.90
C THR A 316 11.14 -6.96 1.44
N GLY A 317 11.37 -5.64 1.35
CA GLY A 317 10.37 -4.70 0.87
C GLY A 317 9.95 -4.96 -0.57
N PHE A 318 10.93 -5.21 -1.44
CA PHE A 318 10.70 -5.55 -2.84
C PHE A 318 9.82 -6.80 -2.98
N ARG A 319 10.23 -7.91 -2.36
CA ARG A 319 9.49 -9.17 -2.47
C ARG A 319 8.12 -9.09 -1.78
N ALA A 320 8.00 -8.36 -0.67
CA ALA A 320 6.71 -8.14 -0.02
C ALA A 320 5.71 -7.44 -0.94
N ALA A 321 6.13 -6.36 -1.61
CA ALA A 321 5.27 -5.64 -2.56
C ALA A 321 4.71 -6.57 -3.64
N VAL A 322 5.58 -7.36 -4.28
CA VAL A 322 5.16 -8.25 -5.39
C VAL A 322 4.30 -9.42 -4.88
N LEU A 323 4.66 -10.06 -3.76
CA LEU A 323 3.91 -11.20 -3.24
C LEU A 323 2.51 -10.82 -2.75
N LEU A 324 2.39 -9.72 -1.99
CA LEU A 324 1.09 -9.29 -1.47
C LEU A 324 0.21 -8.73 -2.59
N ASP A 325 0.79 -8.12 -3.63
CA ASP A 325 0.04 -7.77 -4.84
C ASP A 325 -0.52 -9.01 -5.55
N ALA A 326 0.30 -10.05 -5.71
CA ALA A 326 -0.12 -11.32 -6.28
C ALA A 326 -1.22 -12.02 -5.45
N ASP A 327 -1.17 -11.90 -4.11
CA ASP A 327 -2.20 -12.43 -3.22
C ASP A 327 -3.56 -11.71 -3.43
N VAL A 328 -3.56 -10.38 -3.58
CA VAL A 328 -4.76 -9.60 -3.95
C VAL A 328 -5.27 -9.98 -5.34
N ALA A 329 -4.37 -10.12 -6.32
CA ALA A 329 -4.73 -10.54 -7.67
C ALA A 329 -5.37 -11.94 -7.70
N GLY A 330 -4.83 -12.88 -6.92
CA GLY A 330 -5.39 -14.22 -6.75
C GLY A 330 -6.80 -14.18 -6.14
N HIS A 331 -6.99 -13.35 -5.12
CA HIS A 331 -8.29 -13.14 -4.49
C HIS A 331 -9.34 -12.62 -5.48
N LEU A 332 -9.03 -11.56 -6.23
CA LEU A 332 -9.94 -10.94 -7.20
C LEU A 332 -10.35 -11.93 -8.30
N ILE A 333 -9.38 -12.61 -8.92
CA ILE A 333 -9.68 -13.58 -9.99
C ILE A 333 -10.55 -14.73 -9.47
N ALA A 334 -10.26 -15.24 -8.27
CA ALA A 334 -11.07 -16.30 -7.67
C ALA A 334 -12.52 -15.81 -7.43
N HIS A 335 -12.68 -14.59 -6.93
CA HIS A 335 -13.99 -13.99 -6.67
C HIS A 335 -14.82 -13.80 -7.94
N TRP A 336 -14.22 -13.24 -9.00
CA TRP A 336 -14.93 -12.98 -10.27
C TRP A 336 -15.30 -14.28 -10.99
N LYS A 337 -14.42 -15.29 -10.98
CA LYS A 337 -14.71 -16.59 -11.61
C LYS A 337 -15.84 -17.36 -10.93
N VAL A 338 -16.00 -17.25 -9.60
CA VAL A 338 -17.13 -17.87 -8.89
C VAL A 338 -18.44 -17.17 -9.23
N THR A 339 -18.41 -15.84 -9.32
CA THR A 339 -19.61 -15.04 -9.63
C THR A 339 -20.12 -15.31 -11.04
N ALA A 340 -19.22 -15.47 -12.02
CA ALA A 340 -19.57 -15.80 -13.41
C ALA A 340 -20.21 -17.20 -13.59
N VAL A 341 -20.14 -18.10 -12.61
CA VAL A 341 -20.78 -19.43 -12.64
C VAL A 341 -22.20 -19.38 -12.05
N HIS A 342 -22.55 -18.29 -11.35
CA HIS A 342 -23.83 -18.13 -10.65
C HIS A 342 -24.75 -17.06 -11.24
N GLU A 343 -24.34 -16.40 -12.33
CA GLU A 343 -25.17 -15.55 -13.21
C GLU A 343 -25.66 -16.31 -14.45
#